data_AF-A0A920P996-F1
#
_entry.id   AF-A0A920P996-F1
#
_cell.length_a   1.000
_cell.length_b   1.000
_cell.length_c   1.000
_cell.angle_alpha   90.00
_cell.angle_beta   90.00
_cell.angle_gamma   90.00
#
_symmetry.space_group_name_H-M   'P 1'
#
loop_
_entity.id
_entity.type
_entity.pdbx_description
1 polymer ?
#
loop_
_entity_poly.entity_id
_entity_poly.type
_entity_poly.pdbx_seq_one_letter_code
_entity_poly.pdbx_strand_id
1 'polypeptide(L)' 'MAQHYEPNDEGEIEVSIEAPYLYKNDGYYYLFANWGACCSGIDSTYNLRVGRSDDIWGPYLIRMGKICLTMAAHFF' A
#
# COMPACT_ATOMS: atom_id res chain seq x y z
N MET A 1 13.48 -10.12 -7.88
CA MET A 1 13.40 -8.93 -7.00
C MET A 1 12.36 -9.20 -5.94
N ALA A 2 12.68 -10.05 -4.95
CA ALA A 2 11.89 -10.11 -3.73
C ALA A 2 12.39 -8.96 -2.86
N GLN A 3 11.49 -8.09 -2.41
CA GLN A 3 11.89 -7.03 -1.50
C GLN A 3 12.31 -7.67 -0.18
N HIS A 4 13.57 -7.48 0.19
CA HIS A 4 14.04 -7.73 1.54
C HIS A 4 13.27 -6.78 2.45
N TYR A 5 12.41 -7.37 3.26
CA TYR A 5 11.68 -6.66 4.29
C TYR A 5 12.58 -6.68 5.52
N GLU A 6 13.28 -5.57 5.79
CA GLU A 6 14.10 -5.43 6.99
C GLU A 6 13.13 -5.19 8.16
N PRO A 7 13.02 -6.11 9.13
CA PRO A 7 12.27 -5.83 10.35
C PRO A 7 12.94 -4.68 11.09
N ASN A 8 12.15 -3.77 11.67
CA ASN A 8 12.71 -2.85 12.65
C ASN A 8 13.25 -3.64 13.86
N ASP A 9 14.00 -2.98 14.75
CA ASP A 9 14.62 -3.62 15.93
C ASP A 9 13.60 -4.29 16.89
N GLU A 10 12.30 -4.08 16.66
CA GLU A 10 11.18 -4.66 17.41
C GLU A 10 10.48 -5.83 16.67
N GLY A 11 10.98 -6.23 15.49
CA GLY A 11 10.38 -7.28 14.67
C GLY A 11 9.10 -6.85 13.94
N GLU A 12 8.80 -5.55 13.96
CA GLU A 12 7.69 -4.94 13.26
C GLU A 12 8.03 -4.58 11.83
N ILE A 13 7.02 -4.74 10.99
CA ILE A 13 7.07 -4.36 9.61
C ILE A 13 6.74 -2.85 9.53
N GLU A 14 7.73 -1.95 9.70
CA GLU A 14 7.66 -0.58 9.19
C GLU A 14 7.35 -0.56 7.68
N VAL A 15 6.05 -0.56 7.36
CA VAL A 15 5.57 -0.17 6.04
C VAL A 15 5.21 1.29 6.12
N SER A 16 6.13 2.17 5.72
CA SER A 16 5.75 3.54 5.42
C SER A 16 4.83 3.54 4.21
N ILE A 17 3.57 3.91 4.41
CA ILE A 17 2.54 4.04 3.38
C ILE A 17 2.00 5.46 3.45
N GLU A 18 2.06 6.17 2.34
CA GLU A 18 1.58 7.56 2.28
C GLU A 18 1.01 7.92 0.90
N ALA A 19 0.52 9.16 0.80
CA ALA A 19 -0.04 9.76 -0.41
C ALA A 19 -1.12 8.89 -1.12
N PRO A 20 -2.20 8.48 -0.41
CA PRO A 20 -3.24 7.67 -1.01
C PRO A 20 -4.02 8.47 -2.07
N TYR A 21 -4.29 7.82 -3.20
CA TYR A 21 -5.19 8.33 -4.22
C TYR A 21 -6.19 7.26 -4.63
N LEU A 22 -7.47 7.60 -4.56
CA LEU A 22 -8.57 6.71 -4.91
C LEU A 22 -9.15 7.09 -6.27
N TYR A 23 -9.22 6.12 -7.17
CA TYR A 23 -9.77 6.28 -8.51
C TYR A 23 -10.86 5.25 -8.79
N LYS A 24 -11.98 5.67 -9.37
CA LYS A 24 -13.09 4.78 -9.73
C LYS A 24 -13.17 4.65 -11.25
N ASN A 25 -13.11 3.42 -11.76
CA ASN A 25 -13.25 3.13 -13.18
C ASN A 25 -13.87 1.74 -13.42
N ASP A 26 -14.81 1.66 -14.37
CA ASP A 26 -15.44 0.41 -14.81
C ASP A 26 -15.95 -0.51 -13.68
N GLY A 27 -16.59 0.07 -12.66
CA GLY A 27 -17.15 -0.67 -11.54
C GLY A 27 -16.14 -1.10 -10.47
N TYR A 28 -14.87 -0.72 -10.62
CA TYR A 28 -13.82 -0.98 -9.64
C TYR A 28 -13.26 0.30 -9.03
N TYR A 29 -12.76 0.17 -7.81
CA TYR A 29 -11.97 1.15 -7.08
C TYR A 29 -10.49 0.76 -7.14
N TYR A 30 -9.63 1.72 -7.46
CA TYR A 30 -8.20 1.59 -7.53
C TYR A 30 -7.59 2.49 -6.47
N LEU A 31 -6.88 1.89 -5.52
CA LEU A 31 -6.14 2.60 -4.48
C LEU A 31 -4.67 2.62 -4.85
N PHE A 32 -4.16 3.80 -5.14
CA PHE A 32 -2.75 4.08 -5.32
C PHE A 32 -2.16 4.53 -3.99
N ALA A 33 -1.01 3.99 -3.61
CA ALA A 33 -0.28 4.44 -2.44
C ALA A 33 1.21 4.27 -2.67
N ASN A 34 2.01 5.18 -2.09
CA ASN A 34 3.45 5.07 -2.11
C ASN A 34 3.93 4.29 -0.90
N TRP A 35 4.92 3.44 -1.12
CA TRP A 35 5.47 2.52 -0.14
C TRP A 35 6.97 2.76 0.02
N GLY A 36 7.46 2.66 1.25
CA GLY A 36 8.88 2.79 1.58
C GLY A 36 9.29 4.19 1.98
N ALA A 37 10.60 4.39 2.18
CA ALA A 37 11.14 5.62 2.72
C ALA A 37 11.18 6.76 1.69
N CYS A 38 10.45 7.83 1.95
CA CYS A 38 10.51 9.07 1.19
C CYS A 38 11.68 9.96 1.66
N CYS A 39 12.02 10.98 0.87
CA CYS A 39 12.92 12.07 1.24
C CYS A 39 14.39 11.70 1.54
N SER A 40 14.88 10.54 1.09
CA SER A 40 16.28 10.10 1.25
C SER A 40 17.12 10.25 -0.02
N GLY A 41 16.67 11.08 -0.97
CA GLY A 41 17.37 11.30 -2.23
C GLY A 41 17.48 10.01 -3.06
N ILE A 42 18.70 9.63 -3.44
CA ILE A 42 18.94 8.42 -4.24
C ILE A 42 18.75 7.12 -3.45
N ASP A 43 18.80 7.19 -2.12
CA ASP A 43 18.62 6.03 -1.23
C ASP A 43 17.14 5.79 -0.88
N SER A 44 16.22 6.56 -1.48
CA SER A 44 14.79 6.35 -1.30
C SER A 44 14.36 5.01 -1.89
N THR A 45 13.65 4.24 -1.07
CA THR A 45 13.00 2.98 -1.48
C THR A 45 11.58 3.18 -2.00
N TYR A 46 11.21 4.45 -2.23
CA TYR A 46 9.87 4.92 -2.57
C TYR A 46 9.32 4.30 -3.85
N ASN A 47 8.22 3.55 -3.76
CA ASN A 47 7.59 2.87 -4.89
C ASN A 47 6.07 2.99 -4.87
N LEU A 48 5.46 3.22 -6.04
CA LEU A 48 4.01 3.27 -6.20
C LEU A 48 3.44 1.86 -6.28
N ARG A 49 2.40 1.60 -5.50
CA ARG A 49 1.60 0.38 -5.59
C ARG A 49 0.14 0.70 -5.86
N VAL A 50 -0.53 -0.21 -6.56
CA VAL A 50 -1.95 -0.12 -6.86
C VAL A 50 -2.65 -1.41 -6.47
N GLY A 51 -3.69 -1.26 -5.65
CA GLY A 51 -4.64 -2.32 -5.33
C GLY A 51 -6.00 -2.03 -5.97
N ARG A 52 -6.77 -3.09 -6.24
CA ARG A 52 -8.13 -2.97 -6.79
C ARG A 52 -9.15 -3.65 -5.88
N SER A 53 -10.32 -3.04 -5.73
CA SER A 53 -11.49 -3.56 -5.02
C SER A 53 -12.77 -3.28 -5.81
N ASP A 54 -13.79 -4.12 -5.69
CA ASP A 54 -15.15 -3.85 -6.14
C ASP A 54 -15.99 -3.08 -5.10
N ASP A 55 -15.58 -3.11 -3.83
CA ASP A 55 -16.11 -2.27 -2.74
C ASP A 55 -15.15 -1.11 -2.41
N ILE A 56 -15.69 0.09 -2.16
CA ILE A 56 -14.91 1.26 -1.73
C ILE A 56 -14.21 1.01 -0.39
N TRP A 57 -14.77 0.15 0.46
CA TRP A 57 -14.19 -0.21 1.76
C TRP A 57 -13.08 -1.26 1.67
N GLY A 58 -12.79 -1.75 0.46
CA GLY A 58 -11.83 -2.84 0.24
C GLY A 58 -12.46 -4.23 0.45
N PRO A 59 -11.64 -5.29 0.44
CA PRO A 59 -10.18 -5.27 0.43
C PRO A 59 -9.57 -4.89 -0.93
N TYR A 60 -8.57 -4.00 -0.93
CA TYR A 60 -7.81 -3.69 -2.14
C TYR A 60 -6.68 -4.72 -2.32
N LEU A 61 -6.78 -5.51 -3.40
CA LEU A 61 -5.83 -6.59 -3.69
C LEU A 61 -4.75 -6.14 -4.68
N ILE A 62 -3.49 -6.42 -4.36
CA ILE A 62 -2.35 -6.19 -5.26
C ILE A 62 -1.92 -7.48 -5.98
N ARG A 63 -1.41 -7.36 -7.21
CA ARG A 63 -1.11 -8.50 -8.11
C ARG A 63 0.03 -9.43 -7.64
N MET A 64 0.76 -9.05 -6.59
CA MET A 64 1.93 -9.79 -6.08
C MET A 64 1.63 -10.73 -4.89
N GLY A 65 0.36 -11.14 -4.77
CA GLY A 65 -0.03 -12.38 -4.07
C GLY A 65 -0.30 -12.27 -2.58
N LYS A 66 0.32 -11.34 -1.83
CA LYS A 66 -0.01 -11.10 -0.41
C LYS A 66 0.31 -9.66 -0.01
N ILE A 67 -0.67 -8.77 -0.14
CA ILE A 67 -0.87 -7.59 0.70
C ILE A 67 -2.33 -7.20 0.46
N CYS A 68 -3.09 -7.15 1.53
CA CYS A 68 -4.46 -6.65 1.56
C CYS A 68 -4.39 -5.25 2.17
N LEU A 69 -4.65 -4.22 1.37
CA LEU A 69 -4.92 -2.91 1.94
C LEU A 69 -6.39 -2.91 2.34
N THR A 70 -6.64 -3.22 3.61
CA THR A 70 -7.95 -2.95 4.22
C THR A 70 -7.92 -1.50 4.63
N MET A 71 -8.77 -0.66 4.03
CA MET A 71 -9.14 0.58 4.71
C MET A 71 -9.95 0.12 5.93
N ALA A 72 -9.30 0.00 7.08
CA ALA A 72 -10.01 -0.18 8.34
C ALA A 72 -10.85 1.08 8.55
N ALA A 73 -12.09 1.05 8.07
CA ALA A 73 -13.12 1.93 8.56
C ALA A 73 -13.31 1.55 10.03
N HIS A 74 -12.59 2.25 10.92
CA HIS A 74 -13.06 2.40 12.28
C HIS A 74 -14.42 3.10 12.18
N PHE A 75 -15.48 2.29 12.13
CA PHE A 75 -16.84 2.75 12.32
C PHE A 75 -17.01 3.06 13.81
N PHE A 76 -17.06 4.36 14.09
CA PHE A 76 -17.39 5.03 15.37
C PHE A 76 -16.40 4.90 16.53
#